data_AF-A0A7V5YYA9-F1
#
_entry.id   AF-A0A7V5YYA9-F1
#
_cell.length_a   1.000
_cell.length_b   1.000
_cell.length_c   1.000
_cell.angle_alpha   90.00
_cell.angle_beta   90.00
_cell.angle_gamma   90.00
#
_symmetry.space_group_name_H-M   'P 1'
#
loop_
_entity.id
_entity.type
_entity.pdbx_description
1 polymer ?
#
loop_
_entity_poly.entity_id
_entity_poly.type
_entity_poly.pdbx_seq_one_letter_code
_entity_poly.pdbx_strand_id
1 'polypeptide(L)'
;MSQADDQLSKVSPAERVLLLSHCLRPSQTCPGKLSKRGLVCPEDCREDCVLGRLRQAALAAGYKGVCVASGGAMALKYVRELQPRGIVAVACSKELAEGVEAVLGMAPSPSEAPPIVVVPLTRDGCVDTEVDEAQAMAAIALGCPRQAADA
;
A
#
# COMPACT_ATOMS: atom_id res chain seq x y z
N MET A 1 -9.75 7.99 -14.61
CA MET A 1 -8.33 7.80 -14.25
C MET A 1 -7.79 9.14 -13.83
N SER A 2 -7.12 9.20 -12.68
CA SER A 2 -6.51 10.41 -12.13
C SER A 2 -5.12 10.67 -12.75
N GLN A 3 -4.59 11.89 -12.61
CA GLN A 3 -3.21 12.19 -13.03
C GLN A 3 -2.18 11.29 -12.32
N ALA A 4 -2.42 10.96 -11.04
CA ALA A 4 -1.55 10.07 -10.29
C ALA A 4 -1.59 8.64 -10.83
N ASP A 5 -2.76 8.15 -11.26
CA ASP A 5 -2.91 6.83 -11.87
C ASP A 5 -2.09 6.74 -13.17
N ASP A 6 -2.20 7.75 -14.02
CA ASP A 6 -1.49 7.83 -15.30
C ASP A 6 0.04 7.87 -15.09
N GLN A 7 0.50 8.60 -14.08
CA GLN A 7 1.92 8.66 -13.74
C GLN A 7 2.42 7.34 -13.14
N LEU A 8 1.69 6.75 -12.19
CA LEU A 8 2.06 5.48 -11.56
C LEU A 8 2.11 4.34 -12.58
N SER A 9 1.19 4.32 -13.54
CA SER A 9 1.13 3.28 -14.59
C SER A 9 2.41 3.19 -15.43
N LYS A 10 3.22 4.26 -15.46
CA LYS A 10 4.49 4.33 -16.20
C LYS A 10 5.71 3.92 -15.36
N VAL A 11 5.55 3.75 -14.04
CA VAL A 11 6.60 3.32 -13.12
C VAL A 11 6.64 1.79 -13.08
N SER A 12 7.80 1.14 -13.20
CA SER A 12 7.87 -0.33 -13.08
C SER A 12 7.41 -0.80 -11.69
N PRO A 13 6.62 -1.89 -11.55
CA PRO A 13 6.25 -2.44 -10.24
C PRO A 13 7.45 -2.68 -9.32
N ALA A 14 8.60 -3.10 -9.86
CA ALA A 14 9.84 -3.31 -9.11
C ALA A 14 10.42 -2.02 -8.49
N GLU A 15 9.91 -0.83 -8.85
CA GLU A 15 10.28 0.45 -8.27
C GLU A 15 9.19 1.01 -7.34
N ARG A 16 8.08 0.28 -7.15
CA ARG A 16 6.93 0.68 -6.34
C ARG A 16 6.91 0.04 -4.97
N VAL A 17 6.24 0.70 -4.03
CA VAL A 17 5.87 0.11 -2.74
C VAL A 17 4.37 0.20 -2.49
N LEU A 18 3.84 -0.75 -1.73
CA LEU A 18 2.48 -0.72 -1.20
C LEU A 18 2.53 -0.39 0.29
N LEU A 19 1.74 0.59 0.71
CA LEU A 19 1.53 0.95 2.12
C LEU A 19 0.10 0.58 2.50
N LEU A 20 -0.07 -0.25 3.53
CA LEU A 20 -1.36 -0.67 4.06
C LEU A 20 -1.49 -0.24 5.52
N SER A 21 -2.64 0.28 5.92
CA SER A 21 -2.95 0.44 7.34
C SER A 21 -3.15 -0.92 8.00
N HIS A 22 -2.55 -1.11 9.19
CA HIS A 22 -2.73 -2.36 9.93
C HIS A 22 -4.16 -2.59 10.41
N CYS A 23 -4.98 -1.53 10.46
CA CYS A 23 -6.37 -1.57 10.92
C CYS A 23 -7.25 -2.43 10.00
N LEU A 24 -6.81 -2.69 8.75
CA LEU A 24 -7.46 -3.59 7.79
C LEU A 24 -7.38 -5.08 8.18
N ARG A 25 -6.57 -5.44 9.18
CA ARG A 25 -6.50 -6.84 9.65
C ARG A 25 -7.78 -7.19 10.41
N PRO A 26 -8.24 -8.45 10.34
CA PRO A 26 -9.29 -8.94 11.23
C PRO A 26 -8.72 -9.06 12.65
N SER A 27 -9.13 -8.18 13.56
CA SER A 27 -8.50 -7.98 14.86
C SER A 27 -8.55 -9.19 15.78
N GLN A 28 -9.60 -10.01 15.64
CA GLN A 28 -9.84 -11.18 16.49
C GLN A 28 -9.09 -12.42 16.04
N THR A 29 -8.88 -12.58 14.73
CA THR A 29 -8.35 -13.81 14.13
C THR A 29 -6.93 -13.64 13.58
N CYS A 30 -6.50 -12.41 13.31
CA CYS A 30 -5.20 -12.16 12.68
C CYS A 30 -4.04 -12.68 13.55
N PRO A 31 -3.23 -13.64 13.06
CA PRO A 31 -2.06 -14.14 13.78
C PRO A 31 -0.85 -13.20 13.68
N GLY A 32 -1.00 -12.07 12.96
CA GLY A 32 0.06 -11.12 12.68
C GLY A 32 0.58 -10.42 13.94
N LYS A 33 1.90 -10.20 14.01
CA LYS A 33 2.55 -9.57 15.15
C LYS A 33 3.09 -8.19 14.77
N LEU A 34 2.87 -7.20 15.63
CA LEU A 34 3.47 -5.88 15.47
C LEU A 34 4.97 -5.95 15.73
N SER A 35 5.74 -5.33 14.84
CA SER A 35 7.18 -5.16 14.94
C SER A 35 7.57 -3.71 14.70
N LYS A 36 8.86 -3.38 14.84
CA LYS A 36 9.40 -2.06 14.46
C LYS A 36 9.26 -1.73 12.97
N ARG A 37 8.96 -2.74 12.12
CA ARG A 37 8.74 -2.58 10.67
C ARG A 37 7.26 -2.67 10.28
N GLY A 38 6.34 -2.76 11.24
CA GLY A 38 4.91 -2.91 11.01
C GLY A 38 4.36 -4.26 11.40
N LEU A 39 3.12 -4.52 11.02
CA LEU A 39 2.46 -5.80 11.21
C LEU A 39 3.12 -6.84 10.29
N VAL A 40 3.63 -7.91 10.89
CA VAL A 40 4.24 -9.02 10.19
C VAL A 40 3.25 -10.17 10.17
N CYS A 41 2.77 -10.53 8.98
CA CYS A 41 2.04 -11.78 8.78
C CYS A 41 3.01 -12.95 8.95
N PRO A 42 2.67 -14.01 9.71
CA PRO A 42 3.49 -15.21 9.75
C PRO A 42 3.50 -15.89 8.38
N GLU A 43 4.55 -16.66 8.09
CA GLU A 43 4.70 -17.33 6.79
C GLU A 43 3.59 -18.36 6.52
N ASP A 44 3.07 -18.99 7.57
CA ASP A 44 1.98 -19.96 7.54
C ASP A 44 0.59 -19.34 7.82
N CYS A 45 0.43 -18.02 7.60
CA CYS A 45 -0.85 -17.33 7.77
C CYS A 45 -1.93 -17.94 6.84
N ARG A 46 -3.01 -18.46 7.43
CA ARG A 46 -4.16 -19.04 6.70
C ARG A 46 -5.41 -18.16 6.68
N GLU A 47 -5.31 -16.97 7.27
CA GLU A 47 -6.44 -16.03 7.35
C GLU A 47 -6.73 -15.46 5.95
N ASP A 48 -7.94 -15.71 5.45
CA ASP A 48 -8.41 -15.10 4.19
C ASP A 48 -8.94 -13.69 4.45
N CYS A 49 -8.01 -12.73 4.50
CA CYS A 49 -8.31 -11.32 4.75
C CYS A 49 -7.89 -10.39 3.61
N VAL A 50 -8.60 -9.27 3.46
CA VAL A 50 -8.33 -8.24 2.45
C VAL A 50 -6.88 -7.77 2.50
N LEU A 51 -6.35 -7.52 3.70
CA LEU A 51 -4.96 -7.12 3.91
C LEU A 51 -3.97 -8.13 3.31
N GLY A 52 -4.22 -9.43 3.54
CA GLY A 52 -3.41 -10.53 3.01
C GLY A 52 -3.48 -10.59 1.49
N ARG A 53 -4.68 -10.49 0.91
CA ARG A 53 -4.89 -10.51 -0.55
C ARG A 53 -4.22 -9.32 -1.24
N LEU A 54 -4.37 -8.10 -0.72
CA LEU A 54 -3.69 -6.90 -1.26
C LEU A 54 -2.17 -7.02 -1.19
N ARG A 55 -1.64 -7.53 -0.06
CA ARG A 55 -0.21 -7.79 0.08
C ARG A 55 0.27 -8.81 -0.96
N GLN A 56 -0.44 -9.92 -1.13
CA GLN A 56 -0.10 -10.95 -2.11
C GLN A 56 -0.15 -10.40 -3.54
N ALA A 57 -1.17 -9.62 -3.89
CA ALA A 57 -1.30 -8.99 -5.20
C ALA A 57 -0.10 -8.08 -5.53
N ALA A 58 0.34 -7.24 -4.59
CA ALA A 58 1.51 -6.39 -4.80
C ALA A 58 2.80 -7.21 -4.96
N LEU A 59 2.99 -8.24 -4.14
CA LEU A 59 4.16 -9.12 -4.26
C LEU A 59 4.16 -9.89 -5.59
N ALA A 60 3.01 -10.41 -6.03
CA ALA A 60 2.85 -11.09 -7.30
C ALA A 60 3.05 -10.15 -8.50
N ALA A 61 2.70 -8.87 -8.36
CA ALA A 61 2.99 -7.83 -9.34
C ALA A 61 4.48 -7.43 -9.37
N GLY A 62 5.30 -7.92 -8.44
CA GLY A 62 6.73 -7.62 -8.37
C GLY A 62 7.07 -6.32 -7.63
N TYR A 63 6.20 -5.84 -6.74
CA TYR A 63 6.49 -4.67 -5.90
C TYR A 63 7.74 -4.93 -5.06
N LYS A 64 8.67 -3.96 -5.02
CA LYS A 64 9.89 -4.11 -4.21
C LYS A 64 9.63 -4.12 -2.70
N GLY A 65 8.44 -3.71 -2.27
CA GLY A 65 8.11 -3.65 -0.86
C GLY A 65 6.63 -3.51 -0.56
N VAL A 66 6.20 -4.17 0.52
CA VAL A 66 4.90 -3.95 1.16
C VAL A 66 5.15 -3.64 2.64
N CYS A 67 4.58 -2.53 3.12
CA CYS A 67 4.60 -2.15 4.53
C CYS A 67 3.18 -2.13 5.07
N VAL A 68 2.93 -2.92 6.12
CA VAL A 68 1.67 -2.87 6.87
C VAL A 68 1.89 -2.00 8.11
N ALA A 69 1.66 -0.71 7.95
CA ALA A 69 2.09 0.30 8.90
C ALA A 69 1.15 0.38 10.12
N SER A 70 1.77 0.54 11.30
CA SER A 70 1.04 0.84 12.53
C SER A 70 0.66 2.32 12.67
N GLY A 71 1.16 3.17 11.77
CA GLY A 71 0.88 4.61 11.68
C GLY A 71 1.83 5.33 10.73
N GLY A 72 1.56 6.61 10.45
CA GLY A 72 2.26 7.42 9.44
C GLY A 72 3.79 7.48 9.58
N ALA A 73 4.34 7.67 10.80
CA ALA A 73 5.79 7.76 11.00
C ALA A 73 6.55 6.50 10.52
N MET A 74 5.93 5.33 10.69
CA MET A 74 6.49 4.06 10.21
C MET A 74 6.41 3.94 8.70
N ALA A 75 5.28 4.31 8.11
CA ALA A 75 5.12 4.35 6.66
C ALA A 75 6.16 5.28 6.01
N LEU A 76 6.36 6.47 6.57
CA LEU A 76 7.36 7.42 6.09
C LEU A 76 8.79 6.89 6.24
N LYS A 77 9.13 6.26 7.37
CA LYS A 77 10.43 5.61 7.54
C LYS A 77 10.68 4.58 6.43
N TYR A 78 9.69 3.75 6.12
CA TYR A 78 9.76 2.76 5.05
C TYR A 78 9.99 3.39 3.68
N VAL A 79 9.29 4.49 3.38
CA VAL A 79 9.51 5.26 2.14
C VAL A 79 10.93 5.83 2.08
N ARG A 80 11.48 6.36 3.19
CA ARG A 80 12.87 6.88 3.20
C ARG A 80 13.89 5.79 2.93
N GLU A 81 13.69 4.61 3.53
CA GLU A 81 14.61 3.47 3.41
C GLU A 81 14.63 2.89 2.00
N LEU A 82 13.45 2.76 1.36
CA LEU A 82 13.36 2.13 0.05
C LEU A 82 13.45 3.09 -1.13
N GLN A 83 13.24 4.40 -0.94
CA GLN A 83 13.21 5.41 -2.00
C GLN A 83 12.41 4.93 -3.23
N PRO A 84 11.09 4.65 -3.09
CA PRO A 84 10.25 4.21 -4.19
C PRO A 84 10.07 5.31 -5.24
N ARG A 85 9.92 4.90 -6.50
CA ARG A 85 9.51 5.79 -7.59
C ARG A 85 8.00 5.83 -7.79
N GLY A 86 7.26 5.03 -7.05
CA GLY A 86 5.80 5.02 -7.07
C GLY A 86 5.22 4.40 -5.80
N ILE A 87 4.10 4.93 -5.33
CA ILE A 87 3.47 4.50 -4.08
C ILE A 87 1.99 4.21 -4.34
N VAL A 88 1.51 3.08 -3.85
CA VAL A 88 0.09 2.85 -3.60
C VAL A 88 -0.12 2.85 -2.09
N ALA A 89 -1.07 3.64 -1.60
CA ALA A 89 -1.34 3.78 -0.17
C ALA A 89 -2.81 3.53 0.15
N VAL A 90 -3.07 2.65 1.12
CA VAL A 90 -4.41 2.31 1.62
C VAL A 90 -4.49 2.63 3.11
N ALA A 91 -5.23 3.67 3.48
CA ALA A 91 -5.37 4.13 4.86
C ALA A 91 -6.59 5.04 5.02
N CYS A 92 -6.86 5.50 6.25
CA CYS A 92 -7.92 6.47 6.48
C CYS A 92 -7.58 7.82 5.82
N SER A 93 -8.60 8.62 5.54
CA SER A 93 -8.43 9.88 4.78
C SER A 93 -7.40 10.82 5.42
N LYS A 94 -7.35 10.86 6.75
CA LYS A 94 -6.38 11.66 7.51
C LYS A 94 -4.93 11.20 7.26
N GLU A 95 -4.66 9.90 7.45
CA GLU A 95 -3.31 9.36 7.26
C GLU A 95 -2.85 9.47 5.80
N LEU A 96 -3.76 9.33 4.84
CA LEU A 96 -3.46 9.52 3.43
C LEU A 96 -3.05 10.97 3.14
N ALA A 97 -3.80 11.95 3.62
CA ALA A 97 -3.49 13.36 3.41
C ALA A 97 -2.13 13.75 4.03
N GLU A 98 -1.92 13.40 5.31
CA GLU A 98 -0.65 13.66 6.02
C GLU A 98 0.52 12.92 5.36
N GLY A 99 0.30 11.68 4.93
CA GLY A 99 1.31 10.86 4.25
C GLY A 99 1.73 11.44 2.90
N VAL A 100 0.77 11.90 2.08
CA VAL A 100 1.05 12.56 0.80
C VAL A 100 1.88 13.82 1.04
N GLU A 101 1.43 14.71 1.92
CA GLU A 101 2.15 15.95 2.23
C GLU A 101 3.59 15.67 2.69
N ALA A 102 3.77 14.70 3.59
CA ALA A 102 5.08 14.35 4.11
C ALA A 102 6.00 13.73 3.04
N VAL A 103 5.48 12.89 2.14
CA VAL A 103 6.29 12.33 1.04
C VAL A 103 6.68 13.42 0.05
N LEU A 104 5.77 14.33 -0.30
CA LEU A 104 6.07 15.46 -1.18
C LEU A 104 7.13 16.39 -0.56
N GLY A 105 7.03 16.66 0.75
CA GLY A 105 8.02 17.48 1.48
C GLY A 105 9.39 16.80 1.64
N MET A 106 9.50 15.50 1.42
CA MET A 106 10.78 14.77 1.40
C MET A 106 11.46 14.80 0.03
N ALA A 107 10.74 15.12 -1.05
CA ALA A 107 11.31 15.17 -2.39
C ALA A 107 12.17 16.43 -2.55
N PRO A 108 13.32 16.36 -3.25
CA PRO A 108 14.15 17.54 -3.53
C PRO A 108 13.40 18.61 -4.33
N SER A 109 12.48 18.19 -5.20
CA SER A 109 11.60 19.07 -5.96
C SER A 109 10.25 18.39 -6.23
N PRO A 110 9.17 19.15 -6.54
CA PRO A 110 7.87 18.59 -6.88
C PRO A 110 7.89 17.63 -8.08
N SER A 111 8.81 17.84 -9.04
CA SER A 111 8.99 16.97 -10.21
C SER A 111 9.69 15.65 -9.89
N GLU A 112 10.38 15.57 -8.76
CA GLU A 112 11.09 14.37 -8.30
C GLU A 112 10.27 13.56 -7.29
N ALA A 113 9.12 14.06 -6.86
CA ALA A 113 8.22 13.32 -6.00
C ALA A 113 7.64 12.09 -6.73
N PRO A 114 7.61 10.91 -6.08
CA PRO A 114 6.98 9.74 -6.69
C PRO A 114 5.47 9.97 -6.84
N PRO A 115 4.82 9.54 -7.93
CA PRO A 115 3.38 9.46 -7.98
C PRO A 115 2.83 8.60 -6.84
N ILE A 116 1.76 9.09 -6.21
CA ILE A 116 1.11 8.45 -5.07
C ILE A 116 -0.36 8.22 -5.44
N VAL A 117 -0.74 6.97 -5.61
CA VAL A 117 -2.15 6.57 -5.75
C VAL A 117 -2.68 6.23 -4.37
N VAL A 118 -3.72 6.94 -3.95
CA VAL A 118 -4.36 6.76 -2.64
C VAL A 118 -5.68 6.03 -2.80
N VAL A 119 -5.93 5.08 -1.90
CA VAL A 119 -7.19 4.34 -1.83
C VAL A 119 -7.73 4.50 -0.41
N PRO A 120 -8.76 5.35 -0.21
CA PRO A 120 -9.33 5.57 1.11
C PRO A 120 -10.06 4.32 1.61
N LEU A 121 -10.07 4.15 2.92
CA LEU A 121 -10.94 3.18 3.56
C LEU A 121 -12.41 3.56 3.32
N THR A 122 -13.25 2.56 3.07
CA THR A 122 -14.71 2.72 3.01
C THR A 122 -15.33 2.79 4.40
N ARG A 123 -14.65 2.21 5.39
CA ARG A 123 -14.99 2.31 6.81
C ARG A 123 -13.75 2.64 7.62
N ASP A 124 -13.68 3.88 8.11
CA ASP A 124 -12.60 4.37 8.96
C ASP A 124 -12.69 3.81 10.39
N GLY A 125 -11.55 3.88 11.10
CA GLY A 125 -11.43 3.43 12.48
C GLY A 125 -10.00 3.00 12.80
N CYS A 126 -9.79 2.57 14.04
CA CYS A 126 -8.49 2.03 14.47
C CYS A 126 -8.46 0.50 14.49
N VAL A 127 -9.59 -0.16 14.22
CA VAL A 127 -9.77 -1.61 14.32
C VAL A 127 -10.79 -2.07 13.27
N ASP A 128 -10.52 -3.20 12.61
CA ASP A 128 -11.41 -3.90 11.68
C ASP A 128 -11.90 -3.09 10.49
N THR A 129 -11.11 -2.11 10.02
CA THR A 129 -11.51 -1.19 8.95
C THR A 129 -11.76 -1.88 7.61
N GLU A 130 -12.48 -1.21 6.71
CA GLU A 130 -12.82 -1.75 5.38
C GLU A 130 -12.27 -0.88 4.25
N VAL A 131 -12.05 -1.49 3.09
CA VAL A 131 -11.65 -0.82 1.84
C VAL A 131 -12.43 -1.44 0.69
N ASP A 132 -12.67 -0.67 -0.37
CA ASP A 132 -13.06 -1.23 -1.66
C ASP A 132 -11.89 -2.04 -2.23
N GLU A 133 -11.98 -3.37 -2.09
CA GLU A 133 -10.93 -4.27 -2.55
C GLU A 133 -10.74 -4.21 -4.07
N ALA A 134 -11.80 -4.05 -4.85
CA ALA A 134 -11.68 -3.97 -6.30
C ALA A 134 -10.91 -2.71 -6.73
N GLN A 135 -11.18 -1.58 -6.07
CA GLN A 135 -10.44 -0.34 -6.27
C GLN A 135 -8.95 -0.49 -5.88
N ALA A 136 -8.68 -1.10 -4.73
CA ALA A 136 -7.32 -1.32 -4.25
C ALA A 136 -6.52 -2.25 -5.16
N MET A 137 -7.14 -3.34 -5.64
CA MET A 137 -6.55 -4.26 -6.60
C MET A 137 -6.26 -3.57 -7.94
N ALA A 138 -7.19 -2.75 -8.44
CA ALA A 138 -6.99 -1.98 -9.66
C ALA A 138 -5.82 -1.00 -9.53
N ALA A 139 -5.69 -0.32 -8.39
CA ALA A 139 -4.56 0.58 -8.11
C ALA A 139 -3.21 -0.16 -8.09
N ILE A 140 -3.16 -1.35 -7.50
CA ILE A 140 -1.95 -2.20 -7.49
C ILE A 140 -1.59 -2.67 -8.91
N ALA A 141 -2.59 -2.97 -9.74
CA ALA A 141 -2.40 -3.48 -11.09
C ALA A 141 -2.12 -2.40 -12.15
N LEU A 142 -2.11 -1.11 -11.81
CA LEU A 142 -1.91 -0.01 -12.77
C LEU A 142 -0.62 -0.21 -13.58
N GLY A 143 -0.73 -0.27 -14.91
CA GLY A 143 0.43 -0.43 -15.80
C GLY A 143 1.13 -1.79 -15.72
N CYS A 144 0.61 -2.74 -14.94
CA CYS A 144 1.11 -4.12 -14.95
C CYS A 144 0.62 -4.80 -16.24
N PRO A 145 1.47 -5.60 -16.92
CA PRO A 145 0.98 -6.44 -18.01
C PRO A 145 -0.13 -7.34 -17.46
N ARG A 146 -1.25 -7.43 -18.19
CA ARG A 146 -2.29 -8.41 -17.87
C ARG A 146 -1.63 -9.78 -17.86
N GLN A 147 -1.55 -10.41 -16.70
CA GLN A 147 -1.26 -11.83 -16.65
C GLN A 147 -2.38 -12.48 -17.47
N ALA A 148 -2.02 -13.18 -18.54
CA ALA A 148 -2.96 -14.03 -19.24
C ALA A 148 -3.52 -14.97 -18.18
N ALA A 149 -4.80 -14.81 -17.84
CA ALA A 149 -5.50 -15.74 -16.98
C ALA A 149 -5.28 -17.12 -17.57
N ASP A 150 -4.74 -18.03 -16.76
CA ASP A 150 -4.44 -19.40 -17.15
C ASP A 150 -5.65 -20.03 -17.87
N ALA A 151 -5.34 -20.67 -19.00
CA ALA A 151 -6.24 -21.47 -19.82
C ALA A 151 -6.85 -22.66 -19.05
#